data_AF-A0A952Q4R6-F1
#
_entry.id   AF-A0A952Q4R6-F1
#
_cell.length_a   1.000
_cell.length_b   1.000
_cell.length_c   1.000
_cell.angle_alpha   90.00
_cell.angle_beta   90.00
_cell.angle_gamma   90.00
#
_symmetry.space_group_name_H-M   'P 1'
#
loop_
_entity.id
_entity.type
_entity.pdbx_description
1 polymer ?
#
loop_
_entity_poly.entity_id
_entity_poly.type
_entity_poly.pdbx_seq_one_letter_code
_entity_poly.pdbx_strand_id
1 'polypeptide(L)'
;MSEVKMQYSVVENMSKMLEVAADFAESNHNKLMQVVAAIQSNDEKGLIGDAAAEYYFDQLKTKFDSLIKNCRDMSGDVLGAVKAIRDGDTTASTRFAG
;
A
#
# COMPACT_ATOMS: atom_id res chain seq x y z
N MET A 1 8.65 -34.59 2.03
CA MET A 1 8.47 -33.12 2.04
C MET A 1 7.77 -32.77 3.33
N SER A 2 8.40 -31.95 4.18
CA SER A 2 7.76 -31.45 5.40
C SER A 2 6.46 -30.76 5.00
N GLU A 3 5.31 -31.26 5.44
CA GLU A 3 4.03 -30.55 5.34
C GLU A 3 4.23 -29.16 5.93
N VAL A 4 4.26 -28.14 5.07
CA VAL A 4 4.21 -26.75 5.51
C VAL A 4 2.82 -26.58 6.11
N LYS A 5 2.71 -26.74 7.44
CA LYS A 5 1.49 -26.41 8.18
C LYS A 5 1.33 -24.90 8.16
N MET A 6 0.72 -24.39 7.10
CA MET A 6 0.36 -22.98 7.00
C MET A 6 -0.64 -22.66 8.11
N GLN A 7 -0.27 -21.77 9.03
CA GLN A 7 -1.20 -21.25 10.02
C GLN A 7 -2.11 -20.22 9.35
N TYR A 8 -3.19 -20.70 8.73
CA TYR A 8 -4.11 -19.87 7.93
C TYR A 8 -4.57 -18.59 8.65
N SER A 9 -4.87 -18.70 9.95
CA SER A 9 -5.28 -17.54 10.76
C SER A 9 -4.18 -16.47 10.89
N VAL A 10 -2.91 -16.87 10.99
CA VAL A 10 -1.79 -15.92 11.04
C VAL A 10 -1.63 -15.23 9.69
N VAL A 11 -1.73 -15.98 8.60
CA VAL A 11 -1.53 -15.46 7.23
C VAL A 11 -2.69 -14.54 6.82
N GLU A 12 -3.94 -14.88 7.16
CA GLU A 12 -5.10 -14.00 6.99
C GLU A 12 -4.98 -12.72 7.82
N ASN A 13 -4.49 -12.81 9.05
CA ASN A 13 -4.24 -11.62 9.87
C ASN A 13 -3.13 -10.74 9.29
N MET A 14 -2.10 -11.32 8.66
CA MET A 14 -1.06 -10.55 7.96
C MET A 14 -1.61 -9.80 6.76
N SER A 15 -2.49 -10.42 5.94
CA SER A 15 -3.18 -9.75 4.85
C SER A 15 -4.00 -8.55 5.35
N LYS A 16 -4.78 -8.73 6.44
CA LYS A 16 -5.53 -7.64 7.07
C LYS A 16 -4.64 -6.51 7.58
N MET A 17 -3.49 -6.83 8.18
CA MET A 17 -2.55 -5.80 8.64
C MET A 17 -1.97 -4.99 7.48
N LEU A 18 -1.71 -5.64 6.34
CA LEU A 18 -1.23 -4.95 5.12
C LEU A 18 -2.32 -4.05 4.53
N GLU A 19 -3.58 -4.45 4.55
CA GLU A 19 -4.71 -3.58 4.17
C GLU A 19 -4.83 -2.37 5.09
N VAL A 20 -4.82 -2.58 6.42
CA VAL A 20 -4.88 -1.48 7.40
C VAL A 20 -3.70 -0.52 7.21
N ALA A 21 -2.51 -1.02 6.93
CA ALA A 21 -1.34 -0.19 6.64
C ALA A 21 -1.51 0.61 5.34
N ALA A 22 -2.07 0.00 4.28
CA ALA A 22 -2.36 0.68 3.02
C ALA A 22 -3.39 1.80 3.22
N ASP A 23 -4.47 1.54 3.97
CA ASP A 23 -5.53 2.52 4.24
C ASP A 23 -5.01 3.68 5.09
N PHE A 24 -4.15 3.41 6.07
CA PHE A 24 -3.48 4.45 6.85
C PHE A 24 -2.56 5.31 5.98
N ALA A 25 -1.78 4.68 5.10
CA ALA A 25 -0.91 5.39 4.16
C ALA A 25 -1.72 6.26 3.17
N GLU A 26 -2.82 5.74 2.63
CA GLU A 26 -3.73 6.47 1.73
C GLU A 26 -4.40 7.65 2.45
N SER A 27 -4.87 7.46 3.68
CA SER A 27 -5.46 8.54 4.48
C SER A 27 -4.47 9.68 4.70
N ASN A 28 -3.21 9.37 5.04
CA ASN A 28 -2.18 10.38 5.24
C ASN A 28 -1.73 11.03 3.93
N HIS A 29 -1.66 10.26 2.84
CA HIS A 29 -1.40 10.78 1.50
C HIS A 29 -2.45 11.83 1.12
N ASN A 30 -3.74 11.53 1.29
CA ASN A 30 -4.83 12.45 0.99
C ASN A 30 -4.81 13.72 1.85
N LYS A 31 -4.49 13.60 3.15
CA LYS A 31 -4.33 14.77 4.03
C LYS A 31 -3.18 15.66 3.59
N LEU A 32 -2.03 15.08 3.24
CA LEU A 32 -0.87 15.84 2.77
C LEU A 32 -1.16 16.53 1.44
N MET A 33 -1.87 15.87 0.51
CA MET A 33 -2.36 16.51 -0.71
C MET A 33 -3.26 17.72 -0.43
N GLN A 34 -4.17 17.63 0.55
CA GLN A 34 -5.02 18.76 0.94
C GLN A 34 -4.20 19.92 1.53
N VAL A 35 -3.20 19.62 2.37
CA VAL A 35 -2.31 20.64 2.93
C VAL A 35 -1.51 21.33 1.83
N VAL A 36 -0.95 20.56 0.89
CA VAL A 36 -0.19 21.11 -0.24
C VAL A 36 -1.07 21.95 -1.16
N ALA A 37 -2.27 21.48 -1.47
CA ALA A 37 -3.24 22.26 -2.25
C ALA A 37 -3.62 23.57 -1.53
N ALA A 38 -3.78 23.54 -0.21
CA ALA A 38 -4.03 24.74 0.59
C ALA A 38 -2.83 25.70 0.66
N ILE A 39 -1.60 25.18 0.57
CA ILE A 39 -0.38 26.00 0.46
C ILE A 39 -0.34 26.69 -0.90
N GLN A 40 -0.62 25.97 -1.98
CA GLN A 40 -0.66 26.50 -3.35
C GLN A 40 -1.81 27.49 -3.57
N SER A 41 -2.96 27.31 -2.89
CA SER A 41 -4.10 28.21 -3.02
C SER A 41 -3.96 29.52 -2.23
N ASN A 42 -3.05 29.57 -1.25
CA ASN A 42 -2.75 30.80 -0.53
C ASN A 42 -1.64 31.55 -1.30
N ASP A 43 -2.05 32.47 -2.16
CA ASP A 43 -1.22 33.34 -3.01
C ASP A 43 -0.08 34.11 -2.28
N GLU A 44 -0.02 34.07 -0.95
CA GLU A 44 0.90 34.87 -0.13
C GLU A 44 2.18 34.14 0.33
N LYS A 45 2.38 32.85 -0.02
CA LYS A 45 3.51 32.06 0.48
C LYS A 45 4.56 31.77 -0.60
N GLY A 46 5.26 32.81 -1.05
CA GLY A 46 6.31 32.71 -2.07
C GLY A 46 7.39 31.65 -1.82
N LEU A 47 8.15 31.29 -2.87
CA LEU A 47 9.38 30.46 -2.99
C LEU A 47 9.54 29.22 -2.06
N ILE A 48 9.45 29.38 -0.74
CA ILE A 48 9.50 28.30 0.25
C ILE A 48 8.22 27.45 0.21
N GLY A 49 7.05 28.07 0.05
CA GLY A 49 5.78 27.35 -0.06
C GLY A 49 5.72 26.48 -1.31
N ASP A 50 6.16 27.05 -2.43
CA ASP A 50 6.25 26.35 -3.72
C ASP A 50 7.27 25.22 -3.69
N ALA A 51 8.47 25.44 -3.13
CA ALA A 51 9.49 24.40 -3.01
C ALA A 51 9.03 23.22 -2.12
N ALA A 52 8.27 23.48 -1.05
CA ALA A 52 7.72 22.44 -0.20
C ALA A 52 6.61 21.63 -0.91
N ALA A 53 5.76 22.31 -1.68
CA ALA A 53 4.74 21.68 -2.51
C ALA A 53 5.37 20.80 -3.60
N GLU A 54 6.38 21.34 -4.29
CA GLU A 54 7.12 20.64 -5.35
C GLU A 54 7.85 19.42 -4.80
N TYR A 55 8.55 19.54 -3.68
CA TYR A 55 9.19 18.38 -3.01
C TYR A 55 8.18 17.29 -2.65
N TYR A 56 6.99 17.68 -2.21
CA TYR A 56 5.93 16.72 -1.90
C TYR A 56 5.44 15.98 -3.16
N PHE A 57 5.11 16.72 -4.22
CA PHE A 57 4.61 16.14 -5.47
C PHE A 57 5.66 15.29 -6.19
N ASP A 58 6.93 15.69 -6.13
CA ASP A 58 8.00 15.04 -6.88
C ASP A 58 8.53 13.79 -6.16
N GLN A 59 8.68 13.86 -4.82
CA GLN A 59 9.31 12.77 -4.06
C GLN A 59 8.37 11.99 -3.15
N LEU A 60 7.52 12.67 -2.38
CA LEU A 60 6.71 12.01 -1.35
C LEU A 60 5.49 11.32 -1.97
N LYS A 61 4.84 11.92 -2.96
CA LYS A 61 3.69 11.33 -3.66
C LYS A 61 4.04 9.95 -4.22
N THR A 62 5.11 9.85 -5.01
CA THR A 62 5.54 8.59 -5.63
C THR A 62 5.86 7.51 -4.59
N LYS A 63 6.42 7.88 -3.45
CA LYS A 63 6.71 6.95 -2.35
C LYS A 63 5.43 6.45 -1.67
N PHE A 64 4.47 7.34 -1.42
CA PHE A 64 3.16 6.95 -0.88
C PHE A 64 2.40 6.05 -1.84
N ASP A 65 2.35 6.40 -3.13
CA ASP A 65 1.70 5.60 -4.16
C ASP A 65 2.32 4.19 -4.24
N SER A 66 3.66 4.11 -4.22
CA SER A 66 4.40 2.85 -4.23
C SER A 66 4.13 2.03 -2.96
N LEU A 67 4.09 2.66 -1.79
CA LEU A 67 3.82 2.00 -0.52
C LEU A 67 2.39 1.43 -0.49
N ILE A 68 1.40 2.23 -0.86
CA ILE A 68 -0.01 1.81 -0.92
C ILE A 68 -0.16 0.64 -1.88
N LYS A 69 0.41 0.76 -3.09
CA LYS A 69 0.39 -0.29 -4.09
C LYS A 69 1.05 -1.57 -3.58
N ASN A 70 2.24 -1.50 -2.99
CA ASN A 70 2.95 -2.67 -2.50
C ASN A 70 2.21 -3.35 -1.34
N CYS A 71 1.64 -2.59 -0.41
CA CYS A 71 0.82 -3.15 0.66
C CYS A 71 -0.43 -3.87 0.14
N ARG A 72 -1.10 -3.30 -0.88
CA ARG A 72 -2.26 -3.95 -1.52
C ARG A 72 -1.88 -5.20 -2.32
N ASP A 73 -0.81 -5.10 -3.11
CA ASP A 73 -0.27 -6.24 -3.89
C ASP A 73 0.11 -7.38 -2.95
N MET A 74 0.84 -7.10 -1.86
CA MET A 74 1.22 -8.10 -0.86
C MET A 74 0.01 -8.68 -0.12
N SER A 75 -1.01 -7.87 0.22
CA SER A 75 -2.23 -8.42 0.83
C SER A 75 -2.95 -9.39 -0.10
N GLY A 76 -3.10 -9.01 -1.38
CA GLY A 76 -3.74 -9.85 -2.39
C GLY A 76 -2.97 -11.14 -2.65
N ASP A 77 -1.64 -11.05 -2.71
CA ASP A 77 -0.75 -12.19 -2.90
C ASP A 77 -0.81 -13.16 -1.71
N VAL A 78 -0.79 -12.63 -0.47
CA VAL A 78 -0.92 -13.43 0.77
C VAL A 78 -2.27 -14.13 0.84
N LEU A 79 -3.37 -13.42 0.54
CA LEU A 79 -4.71 -14.00 0.50
C LEU A 79 -4.87 -15.02 -0.63
N GLY A 80 -4.25 -14.75 -1.79
CA GLY A 80 -4.22 -15.66 -2.94
C GLY A 80 -3.50 -16.96 -2.61
N ALA A 81 -2.36 -16.90 -1.92
CA ALA A 81 -1.65 -18.07 -1.44
C ALA A 81 -2.47 -18.89 -0.43
N VAL A 82 -3.16 -18.22 0.51
CA VAL A 82 -4.09 -18.89 1.45
C VAL A 82 -5.19 -19.63 0.71
N LYS A 83 -5.86 -18.98 -0.25
CA LYS A 83 -6.94 -19.58 -1.04
C LYS A 83 -6.44 -20.75 -1.88
N ALA A 84 -5.29 -20.60 -2.54
CA ALA A 84 -4.73 -21.67 -3.37
C ALA A 84 -4.40 -22.93 -2.57
N ILE A 85 -3.93 -22.77 -1.33
CA ILE A 85 -3.57 -23.90 -0.46
C ILE A 85 -4.79 -24.47 0.26
N ARG A 86 -5.75 -23.64 0.66
CA ARG A 86 -6.99 -24.06 1.34
C ARG A 86 -7.97 -24.75 0.40
N ASP A 87 -8.19 -24.18 -0.79
CA ASP A 87 -9.26 -24.58 -1.71
C ASP A 87 -8.73 -25.45 -2.87
N GLY A 88 -7.41 -25.65 -2.96
CA GLY A 88 -6.77 -26.35 -4.08
C GLY A 88 -6.87 -25.59 -5.41
N ASP A 89 -7.28 -24.32 -5.38
CA ASP A 89 -7.53 -23.47 -6.54
C ASP A 89 -6.25 -22.73 -6.97
N THR A 90 -5.57 -23.24 -7.98
CA THR A 90 -4.27 -22.75 -8.47
C THR A 90 -4.37 -21.51 -9.36
N THR A 91 -5.56 -20.93 -9.54
CA THR A 91 -5.72 -19.70 -10.34
C THR A 91 -4.94 -18.51 -9.75
N ALA A 92 -4.88 -18.39 -8.41
CA ALA A 92 -4.11 -17.34 -7.72
C ALA A 92 -2.61 -17.67 -7.52
N SER A 93 -2.20 -18.94 -7.63
CA SER A 93 -0.80 -19.35 -7.40
C SER A 93 0.13 -19.05 -8.58
N THR A 94 -0.40 -18.57 -9.71
CA THR A 94 0.38 -18.26 -10.92
C THR A 94 1.47 -17.20 -10.69
N ARG A 95 1.33 -16.30 -9.71
CA ARG A 95 2.38 -15.32 -9.34
C ARG A 95 3.52 -15.90 -8.50
N PHE A 96 3.31 -17.04 -7.83
CA PHE A 96 4.29 -17.67 -6.94
C PHE A 96 4.85 -18.99 -7.48
N ALA A 97 4.32 -19.49 -8.59
CA ALA A 97 4.74 -20.73 -9.24
C ALA A 97 5.90 -20.54 -10.24
N GLY A 98 6.51 -19.34 -10.29
CA GLY A 98 7.68 -19.00 -11.09
C GLY A 98 8.96 -19.00 -10.27
#